data_AF-A0A8T5KYC5-F1
#
_entry.id   AF-A0A8T5KYC5-F1
#
_cell.length_a   1.000
_cell.length_b   1.000
_cell.length_c   1.000
_cell.angle_alpha   90.00
_cell.angle_beta   90.00
_cell.angle_gamma   90.00
#
_symmetry.space_group_name_H-M   'P 1'
#
loop_
_entity.id
_entity.type
_entity.pdbx_description
1 polymer ?
#
loop_
_entity_poly.entity_id
_entity_poly.type
_entity_poly.pdbx_seq_one_letter_code
_entity_poly.pdbx_strand_id
1 'polypeptide(L)'
;MKKKIIPATLISIICIGIVCAAINFDNLHEEGSLHTEKGWNLIYGFFNPEEQLSANSDISADDIEAVYAYIPTTNEYARAYPEPEVEKLRQIDDDELLNTAFWVYSDKSGTIVYEIYDNSYIPFDERPLYQGWNFLGLMPEMKMKKLSELRNLQY
;
A
#
# COMPACT_ATOMS: atom_id res chain seq x y z
N MET A 1 -8.48 -15.84 42.72
CA MET A 1 -8.25 -15.71 41.26
C MET A 1 -7.17 -14.67 41.03
N LYS A 2 -6.00 -15.02 40.47
CA LYS A 2 -4.89 -14.08 40.22
C LYS A 2 -5.14 -13.33 38.91
N LYS A 3 -5.35 -12.00 38.97
CA LYS A 3 -5.45 -11.14 37.79
C LYS A 3 -4.07 -11.07 37.11
N LYS A 4 -3.96 -11.58 35.89
CA LYS A 4 -2.74 -11.42 35.07
C LYS A 4 -2.75 -9.99 34.52
N ILE A 5 -1.90 -9.14 35.05
CA ILE A 5 -1.64 -7.79 34.52
C ILE A 5 -0.75 -8.01 33.30
N ILE A 6 -1.33 -7.96 32.10
CA ILE A 6 -0.55 -7.94 30.86
C ILE A 6 0.11 -6.54 30.80
N PRO A 7 1.45 -6.44 30.74
CA PRO A 7 2.13 -5.15 30.77
C PRO A 7 1.79 -4.36 29.50
N ALA A 8 1.29 -3.14 29.68
CA ALA A 8 0.89 -2.20 28.62
C ALA A 8 1.99 -1.95 27.57
N THR A 9 3.25 -2.24 27.91
CA THR A 9 4.40 -2.20 27.01
C THR A 9 4.28 -3.13 25.80
N LEU A 10 3.64 -4.30 25.94
CA LEU A 10 3.48 -5.24 24.83
C LEU A 10 2.46 -4.73 23.79
N ILE A 11 1.45 -3.98 24.22
CA ILE A 11 0.45 -3.34 23.35
C ILE A 11 1.05 -2.14 22.65
N SER A 12 1.93 -1.38 23.32
CA SER A 12 2.57 -0.21 22.73
C SER A 12 3.58 -0.54 21.61
N ILE A 13 4.16 -1.74 21.62
CA ILE A 13 5.08 -2.20 20.55
C ILE A 13 4.32 -2.54 19.26
N ILE A 14 3.05 -2.97 19.36
CA ILE A 14 2.22 -3.26 18.19
C ILE A 14 1.78 -1.96 17.49
N CYS A 15 1.64 -0.85 18.22
CA CYS A 15 1.22 0.44 17.64
C CYS A 15 2.33 1.20 16.87
N ILE A 16 3.59 0.77 16.93
CA ILE A 16 4.74 1.44 16.27
C ILE A 16 5.35 0.52 15.18
N GLY A 17 4.58 -0.42 14.66
CA GLY A 17 4.92 -1.09 13.41
C GLY A 17 4.46 -0.23 12.25
N ILE A 18 5.25 0.76 11.82
CA ILE A 18 5.05 1.34 10.50
C ILE A 18 5.42 0.22 9.52
N VAL A 19 4.40 -0.46 8.98
CA VAL A 19 4.57 -1.42 7.89
C VAL A 19 4.80 -0.58 6.63
N CYS A 20 6.06 -0.31 6.31
CA CYS A 20 6.42 0.31 5.05
C CYS A 20 6.51 -0.76 3.96
N ALA A 21 5.80 -0.55 2.85
CA ALA A 21 6.09 -1.26 1.61
C ALA A 21 7.28 -0.55 0.94
N ALA A 22 8.40 -1.26 0.79
CA ALA A 22 9.57 -0.75 0.09
C ALA A 22 9.67 -1.42 -1.29
N ILE A 23 9.67 -0.63 -2.35
CA ILE A 23 9.85 -1.13 -3.73
C ILE A 23 11.08 -0.46 -4.32
N ASN A 24 11.90 -1.23 -5.04
CA ASN A 24 13.05 -0.69 -5.72
C ASN A 24 12.67 -0.23 -7.13
N PHE A 25 12.49 1.08 -7.31
CA PHE A 25 12.32 1.69 -8.63
C PHE A 25 13.69 1.86 -9.29
N ASP A 26 14.13 0.87 -10.08
CA ASP A 26 15.42 0.95 -10.78
C ASP A 26 15.33 1.74 -12.10
N ASN A 27 14.14 2.00 -12.63
CA ASN A 27 13.89 2.96 -13.71
C ASN A 27 12.46 3.51 -13.56
N LEU A 28 12.26 4.80 -13.84
CA LEU A 28 10.95 5.47 -13.80
C LEU A 28 9.96 4.97 -14.88
N HIS A 29 10.22 3.82 -15.50
CA HIS A 29 9.31 3.17 -16.44
C HIS A 29 8.80 1.85 -15.87
N GLU A 30 7.52 1.92 -15.48
CA GLU A 30 6.43 0.97 -15.70
C GLU A 30 6.35 -0.35 -14.92
N GLU A 31 7.41 -0.90 -14.32
CA GLU A 31 7.28 -2.18 -13.57
C GLU A 31 7.81 -2.13 -12.13
N GLY A 32 6.99 -2.55 -11.18
CA GLY A 32 7.37 -2.87 -9.81
C GLY A 32 7.69 -4.35 -9.66
N SER A 33 8.69 -4.68 -8.83
CA SER A 33 8.99 -6.05 -8.46
C SER A 33 9.23 -6.19 -6.96
N LEU A 34 8.57 -7.15 -6.33
CA LEU A 34 8.82 -7.51 -4.93
C LEU A 34 8.53 -8.99 -4.66
N HIS A 35 9.18 -9.52 -3.62
CA HIS A 35 8.84 -10.83 -3.09
C HIS A 35 7.67 -10.71 -2.12
N THR A 36 6.62 -11.50 -2.34
CA THR A 36 5.48 -11.61 -1.43
C THR A 36 5.44 -12.99 -0.78
N GLU A 37 4.98 -13.02 0.46
CA GLU A 37 4.66 -14.26 1.14
C GLU A 37 3.20 -14.64 0.94
N LYS A 38 2.88 -15.93 1.06
CA LYS A 38 1.50 -16.38 1.21
C LYS A 38 0.85 -15.66 2.41
N GLY A 39 -0.26 -14.98 2.18
CA GLY A 39 -0.96 -14.16 3.15
C GLY A 39 -1.04 -12.69 2.75
N TRP A 40 -1.19 -11.83 3.75
CA TRP A 40 -1.32 -10.38 3.57
C TRP A 40 0.03 -9.70 3.37
N ASN A 41 0.15 -8.97 2.27
CA ASN A 41 1.29 -8.14 1.92
C ASN A 41 0.81 -6.71 1.68
N LEU A 42 1.67 -5.72 1.92
CA LEU A 42 1.39 -4.32 1.60
C LEU A 42 2.14 -3.96 0.32
N ILE A 43 1.42 -3.58 -0.73
CA ILE A 43 1.98 -3.36 -2.08
C ILE A 43 1.54 -2.00 -2.61
N TYR A 44 2.50 -1.18 -3.04
CA TYR A 44 2.21 0.15 -3.60
C TYR A 44 1.60 0.07 -4.99
N GLY A 45 0.53 0.81 -5.25
CA GLY A 45 -0.05 0.95 -6.60
C GLY A 45 -0.65 -0.32 -7.20
N PHE A 46 -0.83 -1.39 -6.42
CA PHE A 46 -1.39 -2.66 -6.87
C PHE A 46 -2.91 -2.68 -6.65
N PHE A 47 -3.66 -2.22 -7.64
CA PHE A 47 -5.12 -2.04 -7.59
C PHE A 47 -5.88 -3.22 -8.20
N ASN A 48 -5.49 -3.66 -9.41
CA ASN A 48 -6.17 -4.70 -10.17
C ASN A 48 -5.18 -5.77 -10.68
N PRO A 49 -5.18 -6.98 -10.09
CA PRO A 49 -4.25 -8.05 -10.50
C PRO A 49 -4.47 -8.54 -11.94
N GLU A 50 -5.70 -8.44 -12.48
CA GLU A 50 -6.00 -8.92 -13.84
C GLU A 50 -5.33 -8.08 -14.94
N GLU A 51 -5.12 -6.79 -14.66
CA GLU A 51 -4.56 -5.83 -15.62
C GLU A 51 -3.10 -5.54 -15.36
N GLN A 52 -2.66 -5.60 -14.09
CA GLN A 52 -1.32 -5.15 -13.70
C GLN A 52 -0.28 -6.25 -13.63
N LEU A 53 -0.63 -7.53 -13.48
CA LEU A 53 0.40 -8.58 -13.33
C LEU A 53 1.12 -8.86 -14.65
N SER A 54 2.45 -8.73 -14.64
CA SER A 54 3.29 -9.06 -15.79
C SER A 54 3.38 -10.58 -15.97
N ALA A 55 3.49 -11.03 -17.23
CA ALA A 55 3.55 -12.47 -17.57
C ALA A 55 4.78 -13.21 -17.02
N ASN A 56 5.80 -12.49 -16.55
CA ASN A 56 7.01 -13.03 -15.92
C ASN A 56 6.92 -13.14 -14.39
N SER A 57 5.78 -12.80 -13.78
CA SER A 57 5.57 -12.97 -12.34
C SER A 57 5.43 -14.45 -11.94
N ASP A 58 5.95 -14.82 -10.78
CA ASP A 58 5.71 -16.14 -10.17
C ASP A 58 4.24 -16.31 -9.74
N ILE A 59 3.52 -15.20 -9.57
CA ILE A 59 2.16 -15.10 -9.04
C ILE A 59 1.24 -14.63 -10.17
N SER A 60 0.14 -15.34 -10.36
CA SER A 60 -0.91 -15.00 -11.33
C SER A 60 -2.09 -14.30 -10.64
N ALA A 61 -3.02 -13.74 -11.42
CA ALA A 61 -4.22 -13.11 -10.87
C ALA A 61 -5.07 -14.10 -10.05
N ASP A 62 -5.10 -15.38 -10.44
CA ASP A 62 -5.80 -16.45 -9.72
C ASP A 62 -5.19 -16.75 -8.35
N ASP A 63 -3.92 -16.41 -8.13
CA ASP A 63 -3.23 -16.55 -6.84
C ASP A 63 -3.55 -15.38 -5.88
N ILE A 64 -4.17 -14.29 -6.36
CA ILE A 64 -4.57 -13.14 -5.54
C ILE A 64 -6.03 -13.30 -5.12
N GLU A 65 -6.30 -13.36 -3.82
CA GLU A 65 -7.68 -13.56 -3.32
C GLU A 65 -8.38 -12.24 -2.97
N ALA A 66 -7.62 -11.21 -2.61
CA ALA A 66 -8.17 -9.93 -2.19
C ALA A 66 -7.18 -8.77 -2.35
N VAL A 67 -7.71 -7.61 -2.69
CA VAL A 67 -7.00 -6.32 -2.65
C VAL A 67 -7.88 -5.31 -1.92
N TYR A 68 -7.31 -4.61 -0.94
CA TYR A 68 -8.00 -3.57 -0.16
C TYR A 68 -7.20 -2.27 -0.15
N ALA A 69 -7.89 -1.16 -0.38
CA ALA A 69 -7.39 0.19 -0.22
C ALA A 69 -7.86 0.78 1.12
N TYR A 70 -7.01 1.55 1.79
CA TYR A 70 -7.45 2.40 2.90
C TYR A 70 -7.88 3.75 2.35
N ILE A 71 -9.10 4.19 2.67
CA ILE A 71 -9.68 5.45 2.24
C ILE A 71 -9.54 6.46 3.37
N PRO A 72 -8.57 7.39 3.30
CA PRO A 72 -8.27 8.29 4.41
C PRO A 72 -9.35 9.36 4.65
N THR A 73 -10.11 9.73 3.62
CA THR A 73 -11.23 10.69 3.74
C THR A 73 -12.36 10.16 4.61
N THR A 74 -12.59 8.84 4.62
CA THR A 74 -13.63 8.18 5.41
C THR A 74 -13.09 7.34 6.57
N ASN A 75 -11.78 7.10 6.62
CA ASN A 75 -11.11 6.19 7.55
C ASN A 75 -11.63 4.75 7.49
N GLU A 76 -11.95 4.28 6.29
CA GLU A 76 -12.47 2.92 6.04
C GLU A 76 -11.60 2.18 5.04
N TYR A 77 -11.63 0.84 5.11
CA TYR A 77 -11.11 0.02 4.02
C TYR A 77 -12.19 -0.20 2.96
N ALA A 78 -11.76 -0.13 1.70
CA ALA A 78 -12.57 -0.43 0.52
C ALA A 78 -11.92 -1.58 -0.25
N ARG A 79 -12.73 -2.58 -0.63
CA ARG A 79 -12.27 -3.67 -1.49
C ARG A 79 -12.03 -3.14 -2.90
N ALA A 80 -10.82 -3.34 -3.42
CA ALA A 80 -10.47 -3.09 -4.81
C ALA A 80 -10.61 -4.35 -5.67
N TYR A 81 -10.36 -5.54 -5.10
CA TYR A 81 -10.52 -6.81 -5.78
C TYR A 81 -10.85 -7.94 -4.77
N PRO A 82 -11.61 -8.98 -5.17
CA PRO A 82 -12.52 -9.01 -6.32
C PRO A 82 -13.75 -8.13 -6.05
N GLU A 83 -14.55 -7.83 -7.08
CA GLU A 83 -15.80 -7.04 -6.96
C GLU A 83 -15.62 -5.72 -6.18
N PRO A 84 -15.02 -4.70 -6.81
CA PRO A 84 -14.65 -3.46 -6.13
C PRO A 84 -15.83 -2.76 -5.45
N GLU A 85 -15.63 -2.23 -4.24
CA GLU A 85 -16.57 -1.34 -3.55
C GLU A 85 -16.47 0.08 -4.13
N VAL A 86 -16.88 0.23 -5.40
CA VAL A 86 -16.69 1.46 -6.21
C VAL A 86 -17.14 2.73 -5.50
N GLU A 87 -18.27 2.70 -4.78
CA GLU A 87 -18.81 3.87 -4.08
C GLU A 87 -17.90 4.36 -2.93
N LYS A 88 -17.15 3.45 -2.30
CA LYS A 88 -16.14 3.81 -1.28
C LYS A 88 -14.84 4.27 -1.93
N LEU A 89 -14.40 3.60 -2.99
CA LEU A 89 -13.18 3.95 -3.72
C LEU A 89 -13.28 5.36 -4.32
N ARG A 90 -14.45 5.78 -4.79
CA ARG A 90 -14.72 7.16 -5.30
C ARG A 90 -14.66 8.27 -4.25
N GLN A 91 -14.45 7.94 -2.97
CA GLN A 91 -14.30 8.94 -1.90
C GLN A 91 -12.86 9.48 -1.79
N ILE A 92 -11.94 8.96 -2.59
CA ILE A 92 -10.57 9.45 -2.79
C ILE A 92 -10.38 9.72 -4.28
N ASP A 93 -9.53 10.69 -4.63
CA ASP A 93 -9.19 10.99 -6.02
C ASP A 93 -8.54 9.78 -6.70
N ASP A 94 -8.81 9.57 -7.99
CA ASP A 94 -8.33 8.38 -8.72
C ASP A 94 -6.78 8.35 -8.77
N ASP A 95 -6.13 9.50 -8.95
CA ASP A 95 -4.68 9.58 -8.95
C ASP A 95 -4.16 9.28 -7.54
N GLU A 96 -4.74 9.86 -6.49
CA GLU A 96 -4.36 9.55 -5.11
C GLU A 96 -4.52 8.07 -4.75
N LEU A 97 -5.61 7.43 -5.19
CA LEU A 97 -5.90 6.03 -4.96
C LEU A 97 -4.81 5.14 -5.58
N LEU A 98 -4.44 5.38 -6.84
CA LEU A 98 -3.37 4.64 -7.52
C LEU A 98 -1.98 4.89 -6.89
N ASN A 99 -1.86 5.93 -6.06
CA ASN A 99 -0.66 6.34 -5.35
C ASN A 99 -0.61 5.92 -3.89
N THR A 100 -1.50 5.04 -3.45
CA THR A 100 -1.47 4.47 -2.10
C THR A 100 -0.86 3.07 -2.09
N ALA A 101 -0.72 2.51 -0.89
CA ALA A 101 -0.39 1.11 -0.73
C ALA A 101 -1.64 0.30 -0.38
N PHE A 102 -1.76 -0.87 -1.00
CA PHE A 102 -2.89 -1.77 -0.92
C PHE A 102 -2.52 -2.99 -0.08
N TRP A 103 -3.47 -3.47 0.71
CA TRP A 103 -3.37 -4.80 1.32
C TRP A 103 -3.75 -5.84 0.28
N VAL A 104 -2.79 -6.68 -0.08
CA VAL A 104 -2.93 -7.73 -1.08
C VAL A 104 -2.79 -9.08 -0.40
N TYR A 105 -3.82 -9.91 -0.48
CA TYR A 105 -3.75 -11.29 -0.05
C TYR A 105 -3.34 -12.18 -1.22
N SER A 106 -2.23 -12.91 -1.07
CA SER A 106 -1.79 -13.91 -2.03
C SER A 106 -1.90 -15.31 -1.41
N ASP A 107 -2.46 -16.28 -2.12
CA ASP A 107 -2.48 -17.69 -1.68
C ASP A 107 -1.13 -18.40 -1.94
N LYS A 108 -0.17 -17.69 -2.58
CA LYS A 108 1.13 -18.20 -2.99
C LYS A 108 2.27 -17.23 -2.65
N SER A 109 3.38 -17.74 -2.10
CA SER A 109 4.62 -16.96 -2.00
C SER A 109 5.35 -16.93 -3.35
N GLY A 110 5.98 -15.83 -3.69
CA GLY A 110 6.66 -15.67 -4.99
C GLY A 110 7.01 -14.23 -5.30
N THR A 111 7.65 -14.02 -6.44
CA THR A 111 7.95 -12.68 -6.95
C THR A 111 6.76 -12.14 -7.74
N ILE A 112 6.16 -11.07 -7.25
CA ILE A 112 5.23 -10.25 -8.04
C ILE A 112 6.04 -9.33 -8.93
N VAL A 113 5.71 -9.34 -10.22
CA VAL A 113 6.14 -8.34 -11.20
C VAL A 113 4.86 -7.72 -11.74
N TYR A 114 4.74 -6.40 -11.64
CA TYR A 114 3.49 -5.73 -11.97
C TYR A 114 3.70 -4.34 -12.54
N GLU A 115 2.79 -3.94 -13.40
CA GLU A 115 2.77 -2.62 -14.01
C GLU A 115 2.23 -1.57 -13.04
N ILE A 116 2.95 -0.46 -12.92
CA ILE A 116 2.49 0.73 -12.20
C ILE A 116 1.97 1.71 -13.24
N TYR A 117 0.70 2.09 -13.13
CA TYR A 117 0.02 2.94 -14.12
C TYR A 117 0.84 4.18 -14.48
N ASP A 118 1.17 4.30 -15.76
CA ASP A 118 1.99 5.38 -16.30
C ASP A 118 1.24 6.71 -16.18
N ASN A 119 1.87 7.73 -15.60
CA ASN A 119 1.30 9.00 -15.06
C ASN A 119 0.74 8.98 -13.64
N SER A 120 0.78 7.86 -12.93
CA SER A 120 0.41 7.88 -11.51
C SER A 120 1.52 8.49 -10.64
N TYR A 121 2.73 8.83 -11.09
CA TYR A 121 3.70 9.42 -10.16
C TYR A 121 3.26 10.81 -9.65
N ILE A 122 2.79 10.89 -8.39
CA ILE A 122 2.59 12.16 -7.68
C ILE A 122 3.87 12.47 -6.87
N PRO A 123 4.56 13.60 -7.10
CA PRO A 123 5.69 14.04 -6.27
C PRO A 123 5.28 14.10 -4.79
N PHE A 124 6.17 13.68 -3.89
CA PHE A 124 5.82 13.62 -2.46
C PHE A 124 5.23 14.92 -1.87
N ASP A 125 5.74 16.08 -2.27
CA ASP A 125 5.28 17.40 -1.81
C ASP A 125 3.95 17.86 -2.42
N GLU A 126 3.47 17.18 -3.46
CA GLU A 126 2.16 17.37 -4.06
C GLU A 126 1.13 16.34 -3.54
N ARG A 127 1.57 15.33 -2.78
CA ARG A 127 0.68 14.30 -2.21
C ARG A 127 -0.16 14.90 -1.09
N PRO A 128 -1.50 14.81 -1.16
CA PRO A 128 -2.35 15.18 -0.05
C PRO A 128 -2.15 14.19 1.09
N LEU A 129 -2.01 14.75 2.29
CA LEU A 129 -1.88 13.98 3.52
C LEU A 129 -3.08 14.29 4.40
N TYR A 130 -3.79 13.25 4.79
CA TYR A 130 -4.99 13.37 5.60
C TYR A 130 -4.66 13.24 7.08
N GLN A 131 -5.52 13.79 7.93
CA GLN A 131 -5.42 13.55 9.36
C GLN A 131 -5.68 12.07 9.66
N GLY A 132 -4.72 11.40 10.31
CA GLY A 132 -4.82 9.99 10.68
C GLY A 132 -3.82 9.13 9.93
N TRP A 133 -4.26 7.96 9.48
CA TRP A 133 -3.42 7.01 8.75
C TRP A 133 -3.32 7.39 7.27
N ASN A 134 -2.12 7.28 6.72
CA ASN A 134 -1.85 7.43 5.29
C ASN A 134 -0.95 6.25 4.89
N PHE A 135 -1.27 5.58 3.80
CA PHE A 135 -0.46 4.51 3.24
C PHE A 135 0.27 5.07 2.02
N LEU A 136 1.61 4.96 2.03
CA LEU A 136 2.49 5.57 1.04
C LEU A 136 3.53 4.54 0.61
N GLY A 137 3.87 4.54 -0.68
CA GLY A 137 5.06 3.84 -1.17
C GLY A 137 6.32 4.62 -0.85
N LEU A 138 7.43 3.92 -0.62
CA LEU A 138 8.74 4.56 -0.49
C LEU A 138 9.24 5.00 -1.87
N MET A 139 9.22 6.30 -2.11
CA MET A 139 9.66 6.88 -3.38
C MET A 139 11.15 7.28 -3.34
N PRO A 140 11.85 7.36 -4.49
CA PRO A 140 13.28 7.71 -4.53
C PRO A 140 13.64 9.00 -3.77
N GLU A 141 12.79 10.02 -3.84
CA GLU A 141 12.94 11.31 -3.15
C GLU A 141 12.84 11.21 -1.62
N MET A 142 12.29 10.11 -1.09
CA MET A 142 12.25 9.82 0.34
C MET A 142 13.54 9.20 0.86
N LYS A 143 14.36 8.58 -0.01
CA LYS A 143 15.56 7.80 0.39
C LYS A 143 16.61 8.62 1.16
N MET A 144 16.54 9.96 1.10
CA MET A 144 17.51 10.87 1.73
C MET A 144 16.87 11.93 2.65
N LYS A 145 15.57 11.83 2.95
CA LYS A 145 14.85 12.77 3.82
C LYS A 145 14.55 12.15 5.18
N LYS A 146 14.68 12.93 6.25
CA LYS A 146 14.17 12.56 7.57
C LYS A 146 12.65 12.64 7.56
N LEU A 147 12.00 11.82 8.39
CA LEU A 147 10.54 11.87 8.55
C LEU A 147 10.01 13.27 8.92
N SER A 148 10.77 14.05 9.69
CA SER A 148 10.42 15.44 10.01
C SER A 148 10.40 16.36 8.79
N GLU A 149 11.21 16.06 7.78
CA GLU A 149 11.30 16.81 6.52
C GLU A 149 10.21 16.38 5.53
N LEU A 150 9.57 15.23 5.77
CA LEU A 150 8.42 14.74 5.01
C LEU A 150 7.08 15.31 5.54
N ARG A 151 7.07 15.85 6.76
CA ARG A 151 5.83 16.28 7.44
C ARG A 151 5.48 17.74 7.15
N ASN A 152 5.37 18.12 5.87
CA ASN A 152 4.77 19.40 5.49
C ASN A 152 3.26 19.23 5.31
N LEU A 153 2.53 19.07 6.41
CA LEU A 153 1.07 19.08 6.41
C LEU A 153 0.60 20.50 6.10
N GLN A 154 0.02 20.73 4.93
CA GLN A 154 -0.81 21.92 4.71
C GLN A 154 -2.11 21.74 5.53
N TYR A 155 -2.37 22.68 6.43
CA TYR A 155 -3.61 22.74 7.23
C TYR A 155 -4.69 23.47 6.46
#